data_AF-A0A417BWD2-F1
#
_entry.id   AF-A0A417BWD2-F1
#
_cell.length_a   1.000
_cell.length_b   1.000
_cell.length_c   1.000
_cell.angle_alpha   90.00
_cell.angle_beta   90.00
_cell.angle_gamma   90.00
#
_symmetry.space_group_name_H-M   'P 1'
#
loop_
_entity.id
_entity.type
_entity.pdbx_description
1 polymer ?
#
loop_
_entity_poly.entity_id
_entity_poly.type
_entity_poly.pdbx_seq_one_letter_code
_entity_poly.pdbx_strand_id
1 'polypeptide(L)'
;MTDNLLVVWGLKQYYPVKGGIGKEPSYVKAVDNVDFEVRRGEVFGIVGESGCKFHTRCPMCMERCKTEAPQKYQAGDDHFVYCHLYDTEEAKRNAKAAENAVIHQ
;
A
#
# COMPACT_ATOMS: atom_id res chain seq x y z
N MET A 1 35.10 16.83 -0.40
CA MET A 1 34.31 16.37 -1.55
C MET A 1 33.07 15.67 -1.00
N THR A 2 31.88 16.02 -1.47
CA THR A 2 30.66 15.24 -1.19
C THR A 2 30.78 13.88 -1.88
N ASP A 3 30.97 12.81 -1.11
CA ASP A 3 31.00 11.43 -1.63
C ASP A 3 29.56 10.91 -1.81
N ASN A 4 28.87 11.51 -2.77
CA ASN A 4 27.52 11.13 -3.14
C ASN A 4 27.58 9.78 -3.90
N LEU A 5 26.85 8.78 -3.40
CA LEU A 5 26.73 7.46 -4.02
C LEU A 5 25.62 7.45 -5.09
N LEU A 6 24.51 8.14 -4.82
CA LEU A 6 23.36 8.29 -5.71
C LEU A 6 22.88 9.74 -5.68
N VAL A 7 22.60 10.29 -6.87
CA VAL A 7 22.04 11.62 -7.03
C VAL A 7 20.92 11.51 -8.07
N VAL A 8 19.72 11.96 -7.71
CA VAL A 8 18.52 11.88 -8.56
C VAL A 8 17.87 13.25 -8.63
N TRP A 9 17.60 13.70 -9.84
CA TRP A 9 16.94 14.98 -10.12
C TRP A 9 15.74 14.79 -11.06
N GLY A 10 14.61 15.39 -10.69
CA GLY A 10 13.40 15.47 -11.50
C GLY A 10 12.78 14.11 -11.84
N LEU A 11 12.93 13.11 -10.97
CA LEU A 11 12.43 11.76 -11.27
C LEU A 11 10.91 11.79 -11.47
N LYS A 12 10.46 11.24 -12.60
CA LYS A 12 9.05 11.14 -12.99
C LYS A 12 8.77 9.75 -13.55
N GLN A 13 7.66 9.19 -13.09
CA GLN A 13 7.13 7.93 -13.61
C GLN A 13 5.61 8.03 -13.64
N TYR A 14 5.06 8.16 -14.84
CA TYR A 14 3.62 8.32 -15.06
C TYR A 14 3.09 7.12 -15.83
N TYR A 15 1.92 6.62 -15.42
CA TYR A 15 1.26 5.48 -16.05
C TYR A 15 -0.02 5.93 -16.75
N PRO A 16 -0.23 5.59 -18.04
CA PRO A 16 -1.44 5.97 -18.75
C PRO A 16 -2.63 5.17 -18.21
N VAL A 17 -3.75 5.85 -18.02
CA VAL A 17 -5.04 5.24 -17.71
C VAL A 17 -5.98 5.50 -18.89
N LYS A 18 -6.61 4.44 -19.38
CA LYS A 18 -7.53 4.51 -20.52
C LYS A 18 -8.74 5.39 -20.14
N GLY A 19 -9.01 6.39 -20.97
CA GLY A 19 -10.24 7.15 -20.91
C GLY A 19 -11.42 6.37 -21.51
N GLY A 20 -12.64 6.89 -21.31
CA GLY A 20 -13.81 6.43 -22.06
C GLY A 20 -13.68 6.70 -23.57
N ILE A 21 -14.61 6.17 -24.36
CA ILE A 21 -14.60 6.28 -25.83
C ILE A 21 -14.40 7.75 -26.26
N GLY A 22 -13.36 8.01 -27.06
CA GLY A 22 -13.05 9.33 -27.61
C GLY A 22 -12.33 10.31 -26.67
N LYS A 23 -11.97 9.91 -25.44
CA LYS A 23 -11.20 10.76 -24.51
C LYS A 23 -9.70 10.48 -24.60
N GLU A 24 -8.90 11.54 -24.50
CA GLU A 24 -7.45 11.41 -24.33
C GLU A 24 -7.10 10.59 -23.07
N PRO A 25 -5.98 9.83 -23.08
CA PRO A 25 -5.53 9.10 -21.90
C PRO A 25 -5.17 10.09 -20.79
N SER A 26 -5.68 9.86 -19.57
CA SER A 26 -5.16 10.54 -18.39
C SER A 26 -3.99 9.76 -17.80
N TYR A 27 -3.25 10.34 -16.87
CA TYR A 27 -2.05 9.73 -16.30
C TYR A 27 -2.13 9.66 -14.78
N VAL A 28 -1.80 8.49 -14.23
CA VAL A 28 -1.49 8.34 -12.81
C VAL A 28 -0.02 8.70 -12.62
N LYS A 29 0.22 9.76 -11.84
CA LYS A 29 1.56 10.19 -11.48
C LYS A 29 2.07 9.37 -10.29
N ALA A 30 2.72 8.25 -10.54
CA ALA A 30 3.25 7.41 -9.48
C ALA A 30 4.48 8.03 -8.79
N VAL A 31 5.31 8.72 -9.57
CA VAL A 31 6.40 9.56 -9.07
C VAL A 31 6.34 10.89 -9.82
N ASP A 32 6.30 12.00 -9.08
CA ASP A 32 6.22 13.35 -9.66
C ASP A 32 7.27 14.28 -9.06
N ASN A 33 8.30 14.59 -9.84
CA ASN A 33 9.34 15.57 -9.51
C ASN A 33 10.05 15.30 -8.17
N VAL A 34 10.62 14.10 -8.04
CA VAL A 34 11.35 13.70 -6.84
C VAL A 34 12.86 13.94 -7.02
N ASP A 35 13.43 14.70 -6.09
CA ASP A 35 14.85 15.02 -5.99
C ASP A 35 15.41 14.42 -4.69
N PHE A 36 16.51 13.68 -4.76
CA PHE A 36 17.22 13.20 -3.57
C PHE A 36 18.66 12.81 -3.85
N GLU A 37 19.46 12.80 -2.80
CA GLU A 37 20.86 12.36 -2.80
C GLU A 37 21.06 11.32 -1.69
N VAL A 38 21.88 10.31 -1.95
CA VAL A 38 22.31 9.31 -0.95
C VAL A 38 23.83 9.28 -0.95
N ARG A 39 24.44 9.48 0.22
CA ARG A 39 25.91 9.48 0.39
C ARG A 39 26.44 8.08 0.62
N ARG A 40 27.73 7.88 0.37
CA ARG A 40 28.40 6.63 0.74
C ARG A 40 28.35 6.43 2.25
N GLY A 41 27.84 5.27 2.69
CA GLY A 41 27.68 4.94 4.11
C GLY A 41 26.40 5.50 4.75
N GLU A 42 25.55 6.21 4.00
CA GLU A 42 24.24 6.66 4.46
C GLU A 42 23.17 5.58 4.26
N VAL A 43 22.24 5.46 5.21
CA VAL A 43 21.03 4.64 5.07
C VAL A 43 19.86 5.57 4.74
N PHE A 44 19.36 5.47 3.51
CA PHE A 44 18.21 6.24 3.03
C PHE A 44 16.97 5.34 2.92
N GLY A 45 15.86 5.75 3.55
CA GLY A 45 14.61 4.98 3.57
C GLY A 45 13.46 5.70 2.87
N ILE A 46 12.75 5.00 1.99
CA ILE A 46 11.50 5.48 1.39
C ILE A 46 10.34 4.93 2.22
N VAL A 47 9.58 5.82 2.85
CA VAL A 47 8.42 5.49 3.67
C VAL A 47 7.13 5.90 2.98
N GLY A 48 6.05 5.20 3.28
CA GLY A 48 4.71 5.49 2.75
C GLY A 48 3.76 6.03 3.82
N GLU A 49 2.49 6.14 3.45
CA GLU A 49 1.41 6.53 4.35
C GLU A 49 1.36 5.63 5.60
N SER A 50 0.98 6.22 6.74
CA SER A 50 0.75 5.50 7.98
C SER A 50 -0.55 4.67 7.90
N GLY A 51 -0.58 3.53 8.60
CA GLY A 51 -1.78 2.69 8.67
C GLY A 51 -2.15 1.95 7.37
N CYS A 52 -3.42 2.01 6.98
CA CYS A 52 -3.96 1.38 5.78
C CYS A 52 -3.60 2.17 4.52
N LYS A 53 -2.76 1.62 3.64
CA LYS A 53 -2.27 2.29 2.40
C LYS A 53 -3.35 2.78 1.42
N PHE A 54 -4.61 2.41 1.65
CA PHE A 54 -5.74 2.82 0.84
C PHE A 54 -6.58 3.94 1.49
N HIS A 55 -6.24 4.36 2.72
CA HIS A 55 -7.08 5.26 3.52
C HIS A 55 -7.32 6.63 2.86
N THR A 56 -6.38 7.14 2.05
CA THR A 56 -6.50 8.41 1.31
C THR A 56 -7.51 8.37 0.17
N ARG A 57 -7.91 7.16 -0.27
CA ARG A 57 -8.83 6.95 -1.39
C ARG A 57 -10.05 6.10 -1.02
N CYS A 58 -10.13 5.63 0.22
CA CYS A 58 -11.20 4.77 0.70
C CYS A 58 -12.45 5.59 1.07
N PRO A 59 -13.63 5.31 0.49
CA PRO A 59 -14.87 6.01 0.86
C PRO A 59 -15.38 5.62 2.26
N MET A 60 -14.91 4.50 2.80
CA MET A 60 -15.29 3.95 4.11
C MET A 60 -14.17 4.14 5.15
N CYS A 61 -13.31 5.15 4.97
CA CYS A 61 -12.20 5.42 5.86
C CYS A 61 -12.70 5.78 7.27
N MET A 62 -12.11 5.15 8.30
CA MET A 62 -12.32 5.44 9.72
C MET A 62 -11.00 5.89 10.34
N GLU A 63 -11.02 6.54 11.51
CA GLU A 63 -9.80 7.10 12.12
C GLU A 63 -8.67 6.07 12.29
N ARG A 64 -9.02 4.84 12.72
CA ARG A 64 -8.08 3.73 12.85
C ARG A 64 -7.34 3.38 11.54
N CYS A 65 -7.94 3.64 10.37
CA CYS A 65 -7.28 3.41 9.08
C CYS A 65 -6.05 4.29 8.86
N LYS A 66 -5.98 5.47 9.48
CA LYS A 66 -4.86 6.42 9.30
C LYS A 66 -3.65 6.08 10.15
N THR A 67 -3.84 5.29 11.21
CA THR A 67 -2.82 5.04 12.24
C THR A 67 -2.43 3.57 12.35
N GLU A 68 -3.32 2.64 12.02
CA GLU A 68 -3.10 1.21 12.19
C GLU A 68 -3.25 0.46 10.86
N ALA A 69 -2.31 -0.44 10.59
CA ALA A 69 -2.40 -1.33 9.45
C ALA A 69 -3.45 -2.43 9.74
N PRO A 70 -4.38 -2.71 8.81
CA PRO A 70 -5.34 -3.79 8.99
C PRO A 70 -4.64 -5.15 8.96
N GLN A 71 -5.14 -6.07 9.79
CA GLN A 71 -4.74 -7.48 9.74
C GLN A 71 -5.37 -8.18 8.52
N LYS A 72 -4.93 -9.40 8.25
CA LYS A 72 -5.53 -10.27 7.23
C LYS A 72 -6.82 -10.89 7.78
N TYR A 73 -7.92 -10.76 7.04
CA TYR A 73 -9.23 -11.33 7.39
C TYR A 73 -9.73 -12.25 6.27
N GLN A 74 -10.44 -13.32 6.61
CA GLN A 74 -11.11 -14.20 5.64
C GLN A 74 -12.55 -13.73 5.43
N ALA A 75 -12.86 -13.25 4.22
CA ALA A 75 -14.15 -12.69 3.84
C ALA A 75 -15.02 -13.66 3.00
N GLY A 76 -14.58 -14.91 2.87
CA GLY A 76 -15.26 -16.00 2.16
C GLY A 76 -14.33 -17.19 1.94
N ASP A 77 -14.79 -18.20 1.23
CA ASP A 77 -13.96 -19.37 0.87
C ASP A 77 -12.77 -18.93 0.01
N ASP A 78 -11.55 -19.15 0.54
CA ASP A 78 -10.26 -18.72 -0.04
C ASP A 78 -10.16 -17.23 -0.43
N HIS A 79 -11.02 -16.37 0.13
CA HIS A 79 -11.00 -14.94 -0.13
C HIS A 79 -10.51 -14.17 1.09
N PHE A 80 -9.41 -13.43 0.93
CA PHE A 80 -8.77 -12.67 2.00
C PHE A 80 -8.74 -11.17 1.71
N VAL A 81 -8.94 -10.38 2.76
CA VAL A 81 -8.93 -8.92 2.70
C VAL A 81 -8.09 -8.33 3.84
N TYR A 82 -7.50 -7.16 3.61
CA TYR A 82 -6.78 -6.38 4.61
C TYR A 82 -7.55 -5.08 4.86
N CYS A 83 -8.64 -5.17 5.62
CA CYS A 83 -9.53 -4.03 5.84
C CYS A 83 -10.16 -4.06 7.24
N HIS A 84 -10.07 -2.94 7.97
CA HIS A 84 -10.66 -2.81 9.31
C HIS A 84 -12.18 -2.99 9.33
N LEU A 85 -12.87 -2.82 8.20
CA LEU A 85 -14.31 -3.11 8.10
C LEU A 85 -14.65 -4.59 8.35
N TYR A 86 -13.68 -5.48 8.16
CA TYR A 86 -13.83 -6.92 8.35
C TYR A 86 -13.24 -7.41 9.68
N ASP A 87 -12.89 -6.50 10.59
CA ASP A 87 -12.52 -6.82 11.97
C ASP A 87 -13.78 -7.24 12.76
N THR A 88 -14.34 -8.40 12.39
CA THR A 88 -15.52 -9.01 13.00
C THR A 88 -15.14 -10.29 13.72
N GLU A 89 -15.93 -10.68 14.71
CA GLU A 89 -15.71 -11.93 15.46
C GLU A 89 -15.79 -13.17 14.55
N GLU A 90 -16.59 -13.13 13.50
CA GLU A 90 -16.68 -14.19 12.50
C GLU A 90 -15.37 -14.32 11.69
N ALA A 91 -14.84 -13.21 11.19
CA ALA A 91 -13.57 -13.21 10.46
C ALA A 91 -12.41 -13.72 11.32
N LYS A 92 -12.41 -13.38 12.62
CA LYS A 92 -11.43 -13.90 13.60
C LYS A 92 -11.56 -15.40 13.81
N ARG A 93 -12.80 -15.94 13.90
CA ARG A 93 -13.02 -17.40 14.00
C ARG A 93 -12.53 -18.13 12.75
N ASN A 94 -12.81 -17.59 11.56
CA ASN A 94 -12.41 -18.21 10.30
C ASN A 94 -10.89 -18.20 10.12
N ALA A 95 -10.21 -17.09 10.45
CA ALA A 95 -8.75 -17.02 10.44
C ALA A 95 -8.10 -18.07 11.36
N LYS A 96 -8.68 -18.30 12.55
CA LYS A 96 -8.19 -19.29 13.52
C LYS A 96 -8.43 -20.73 13.06
N ALA A 97 -9.55 -20.98 12.39
CA ALA A 97 -9.84 -22.29 11.78
C ALA A 97 -8.88 -22.59 10.61
N ALA A 98 -8.59 -21.59 9.77
CA ALA A 98 -7.63 -21.70 8.68
C ALA A 98 -6.19 -21.90 9.17
N GLU A 99 -5.75 -21.16 10.21
CA GLU A 99 -4.45 -21.40 10.84
C GLU A 99 -4.34 -22.83 11.40
N ASN A 100 -5.35 -23.30 12.14
CA ASN A 100 -5.34 -24.65 12.72
C ASN A 100 -5.34 -25.77 11.65
N ALA A 101 -5.90 -25.52 10.46
CA ALA A 101 -5.86 -26.46 9.35
C ALA A 101 -4.45 -26.61 8.72
N VAL A 102 -3.58 -25.61 8.87
CA VAL A 102 -2.20 -25.64 8.35
C VAL A 102 -1.25 -26.41 9.29
N ILE A 103 -1.57 -26.54 10.58
CA ILE A 103 -0.72 -27.22 11.60
C ILE A 103 -0.90 -28.75 11.60
N HIS A 104 -1.79 -29.29 10.76
CA HIS A 104 -2.06 -30.73 10.65
C HIS A 104 -1.61 -31.35 9.31
N GLN A 105 -0.69 -30.71 8.60
CA GLN A 105 0.09 -31.34 7.51
C GLN A 105 1.53 -31.59 7.94
#